data_AF-A0A225ANC1-F1
#
_entry.id   AF-A0A225ANC1-F1
#
_cell.length_a   1.000
_cell.length_b   1.000
_cell.length_c   1.000
_cell.angle_alpha   90.00
_cell.angle_beta   90.00
_cell.angle_gamma   90.00
#
_symmetry.space_group_name_H-M   'P 1'
#
loop_
_entity.id
_entity.type
_entity.pdbx_description
1 polymer ?
#
loop_
_entity_poly.entity_id
_entity_poly.type
_entity_poly.pdbx_seq_one_letter_code
_entity_poly.pdbx_strand_id
1 'polypeptide(L)'
;MGTLGFLGEWKFEEYKRAFREVYMSGSGAGDRTSVLDDPEPTPGDEVAESRMGPTGWSSIRGKSMGSTRGARVLMRNRLRVGLFSPDGEAIIPSSHSSREEVGVPDPRVYALNEVLIHRGKEPHLAVLDVFVGGRLLTEAVADGMIISTPTGSTAYSLSSGGSIVHPLVPSLLLTPVCARSLSFRPLVLPSSTPVTLRLSPKNRGREVELSIDGKNLGQGMAVGMEYMTGGA
;
A
#
# COMPACT_ATOMS: atom_id res chain seq x y z
N MET A 1 7.00 -14.60 -19.92
CA MET A 1 6.60 -14.69 -18.50
C MET A 1 5.24 -15.38 -18.42
N GLY A 2 4.87 -15.91 -17.25
CA GLY A 2 3.66 -16.72 -17.01
C GLY A 2 2.34 -15.98 -17.20
N THR A 3 1.36 -16.24 -16.34
CA THR A 3 0.02 -15.64 -16.43
C THR A 3 0.03 -14.12 -16.30
N LEU A 4 -0.85 -13.45 -17.05
CA LEU A 4 -0.97 -11.99 -17.07
C LEU A 4 -1.46 -11.48 -15.70
N GLY A 5 -0.74 -10.52 -15.11
CA GLY A 5 -1.13 -9.82 -13.88
C GLY A 5 -1.57 -8.39 -14.15
N PHE A 6 -2.27 -7.77 -13.20
CA PHE A 6 -2.86 -6.43 -13.36
C PHE A 6 -1.84 -5.28 -13.35
N LEU A 7 -0.74 -5.41 -12.60
CA LEU A 7 0.22 -4.32 -12.39
C LEU A 7 1.32 -4.22 -13.47
N GLY A 8 1.46 -5.24 -14.31
CA GLY A 8 2.47 -5.26 -15.37
C GLY A 8 2.03 -4.42 -16.56
N GLU A 9 2.67 -3.26 -16.74
CA GLU A 9 2.38 -2.36 -17.87
C GLU A 9 2.99 -2.88 -19.19
N TRP A 10 4.15 -3.53 -19.11
CA TRP A 10 4.91 -3.96 -20.28
C TRP A 10 4.84 -5.47 -20.46
N LYS A 11 4.63 -5.90 -21.71
CA LYS A 11 4.87 -7.30 -22.09
C LYS A 11 6.36 -7.57 -22.06
N PHE A 12 6.76 -8.73 -21.57
CA PHE A 12 8.18 -9.10 -21.49
C PHE A 12 8.88 -9.05 -22.85
N GLU A 13 8.20 -9.34 -23.96
CA GLU A 13 8.74 -9.24 -25.32
C GLU A 13 9.27 -7.83 -25.67
N GLU A 14 8.72 -6.80 -25.02
CA GLU A 14 9.07 -5.39 -25.23
C GLU A 14 10.19 -4.90 -24.29
N TYR A 15 10.83 -5.79 -23.53
CA TYR A 15 11.80 -5.42 -22.49
C TYR A 15 12.93 -4.50 -23.01
N LYS A 16 13.41 -4.71 -24.24
CA LYS A 16 14.46 -3.86 -24.83
C LYS A 16 13.98 -2.42 -25.02
N ARG A 17 12.73 -2.26 -25.46
CA ARG A 17 12.09 -0.95 -25.64
C ARG A 17 11.84 -0.29 -24.28
N ALA A 18 11.23 -1.02 -23.35
CA ALA A 18 10.95 -0.53 -22.00
C ALA A 18 12.23 -0.10 -21.27
N PHE A 19 13.28 -0.94 -21.31
CA PHE A 19 14.58 -0.61 -20.71
C PHE A 19 15.20 0.61 -21.37
N ARG A 20 15.17 0.69 -22.71
CA ARG A 20 15.68 1.87 -23.43
C ARG A 20 14.95 3.14 -23.02
N GLU A 21 13.63 3.07 -22.90
CA GLU A 21 12.77 4.20 -22.54
C GLU A 21 13.04 4.67 -21.10
N VAL A 22 13.10 3.76 -20.14
CA VAL A 22 13.38 4.10 -18.73
C VAL A 22 14.84 4.52 -18.53
N TYR A 23 15.80 3.76 -19.07
CA TYR A 23 17.23 4.00 -18.85
C TYR A 23 17.75 5.24 -19.59
N MET A 24 17.31 5.47 -20.83
CA MET A 24 17.76 6.61 -21.63
C MET A 24 16.92 7.87 -21.43
N SER A 25 15.79 7.83 -20.73
CA SER A 25 15.00 9.04 -20.44
C SER A 25 15.66 9.96 -19.42
N GLY A 26 16.60 9.46 -18.61
CA GLY A 26 17.21 10.25 -17.54
C GLY A 26 16.28 10.54 -16.35
N SER A 27 15.11 9.90 -16.32
CA SER A 27 14.06 10.11 -15.31
C SER A 27 14.53 9.65 -13.93
N GLY A 28 14.67 10.58 -13.00
CA GLY A 28 14.93 10.28 -11.59
C GLY A 28 13.64 9.97 -10.83
N ALA A 29 13.74 9.15 -9.79
CA ALA A 29 12.67 8.98 -8.81
C ALA A 29 12.54 10.28 -7.97
N GLY A 30 11.89 11.31 -8.52
CA GLY A 30 11.81 12.60 -7.86
C GLY A 30 11.27 13.76 -8.70
N ASP A 31 11.04 13.57 -10.00
CA ASP A 31 10.53 14.64 -10.88
C ASP A 31 9.02 14.84 -10.68
N ARG A 32 8.68 15.40 -9.51
CA ARG A 32 7.34 15.81 -9.11
C ARG A 32 7.08 17.20 -9.68
N THR A 33 6.64 17.34 -10.93
CA THR A 33 5.81 18.47 -11.43
C THR A 33 5.88 18.55 -12.95
N SER A 34 4.80 18.20 -13.65
CA SER A 34 4.42 18.89 -14.91
C SER A 34 3.01 18.56 -15.40
N VAL A 35 2.13 17.96 -14.58
CA VAL A 35 0.79 17.52 -15.05
C VAL A 35 -0.37 18.21 -14.32
N LEU A 36 -0.11 19.00 -13.27
CA LEU A 36 -1.19 19.65 -12.50
C LEU A 36 -1.06 21.17 -12.32
N ASP A 37 -0.03 21.83 -12.85
CA ASP A 37 0.06 23.29 -12.87
C ASP A 37 0.30 23.77 -14.30
N ASP A 38 -0.79 24.02 -15.04
CA ASP A 38 -0.76 24.96 -16.16
C ASP A 38 -1.63 26.17 -15.78
N PRO A 39 -1.05 27.27 -15.30
CA PRO A 39 -1.50 28.60 -15.67
C PRO A 39 -0.62 29.11 -16.81
N GLU A 40 -1.24 29.75 -17.81
CA GLU A 40 -0.60 30.26 -19.02
C GLU A 40 0.78 30.92 -18.80
N PRO A 41 1.74 30.75 -19.74
CA PRO A 41 3.08 31.30 -19.60
C PRO A 41 3.04 32.82 -19.66
N THR A 42 3.43 33.48 -18.57
CA THR A 42 3.78 34.89 -18.56
C THR A 42 5.25 35.04 -19.01
N PRO A 43 5.56 35.92 -19.97
CA PRO A 43 6.93 36.07 -20.46
C PRO A 43 7.72 36.93 -19.47
N GLY A 44 8.61 36.32 -18.68
CA GLY A 44 9.44 37.10 -17.76
C GLY A 44 10.50 36.37 -16.93
N ASP A 45 10.29 35.12 -16.52
CA ASP A 45 11.16 34.49 -15.50
C ASP A 45 12.02 33.33 -16.05
N GLU A 46 13.02 33.66 -16.87
CA GLU A 46 14.01 32.69 -17.39
C GLU A 46 15.20 32.42 -16.45
N VAL A 47 15.17 32.77 -15.17
CA VAL A 47 16.39 32.70 -14.33
C VAL A 47 16.16 32.13 -12.93
N ALA A 48 15.75 30.85 -12.82
CA ALA A 48 15.92 30.09 -11.58
C ALA A 48 15.95 28.54 -11.69
N GLU A 49 15.87 27.93 -12.88
CA GLU A 49 15.98 26.46 -13.02
C GLU A 49 17.44 26.00 -13.21
N SER A 50 18.27 26.03 -12.16
CA SER A 50 19.66 25.53 -12.31
C SER A 50 20.31 24.87 -11.08
N ARG A 51 19.56 24.39 -10.08
CA ARG A 51 20.19 23.80 -8.87
C ARG A 51 20.14 22.28 -8.70
N MET A 52 19.62 21.54 -9.67
CA MET A 52 20.04 20.15 -9.88
C MET A 52 20.49 20.02 -11.33
N GLY A 53 21.81 20.09 -11.53
CA GLY A 53 22.42 19.83 -12.83
C GLY A 53 21.96 18.48 -13.37
N PRO A 54 21.91 18.34 -14.70
CA PRO A 54 21.28 17.19 -15.32
C PRO A 54 22.12 15.96 -14.97
N THR A 55 21.46 14.88 -14.52
CA THR A 55 22.13 13.64 -14.10
C THR A 55 23.13 13.20 -15.17
N GLY A 56 24.26 12.59 -14.75
CA GLY A 56 25.49 12.41 -15.56
C GLY A 56 25.40 11.70 -16.93
N TRP A 57 24.20 11.35 -17.38
CA TRP A 57 23.89 10.78 -18.69
C TRP A 57 23.40 11.81 -19.73
N SER A 58 22.91 12.95 -19.26
CA SER A 58 22.41 14.07 -20.09
C SER A 58 23.48 14.72 -20.97
N SER A 59 24.73 14.68 -20.54
CA SER A 59 25.89 15.23 -21.26
C SER A 59 26.44 14.28 -22.34
N ILE A 60 25.97 13.04 -22.40
CA ILE A 60 26.48 12.03 -23.34
C ILE A 60 25.53 11.90 -24.54
N ARG A 61 25.96 12.44 -25.68
CA ARG A 61 25.21 12.43 -26.95
C ARG A 61 24.81 11.00 -27.35
N GLY A 62 23.52 10.78 -27.58
CA GLY A 62 22.96 9.47 -27.94
C GLY A 62 22.68 8.53 -26.76
N LYS A 63 22.95 8.95 -25.51
CA LYS A 63 22.61 8.18 -24.29
C LYS A 63 21.45 8.78 -23.47
N SER A 64 21.00 9.98 -23.81
CA SER A 64 19.81 10.62 -23.24
C SER A 64 18.78 10.93 -24.35
N MET A 65 17.50 10.71 -24.08
CA MET A 65 16.39 11.11 -24.95
C MET A 65 16.02 12.60 -24.83
N GLY A 66 16.80 13.38 -24.07
CA GLY A 66 16.57 14.80 -23.78
C GLY A 66 15.65 15.00 -22.57
N SER A 67 15.60 16.24 -22.05
CA SER A 67 14.79 16.62 -20.88
C SER A 67 13.28 16.53 -21.10
N THR A 68 12.83 16.48 -22.36
CA THR A 68 11.41 16.47 -22.74
C THR A 68 10.81 15.07 -22.92
N ARG A 69 11.62 14.00 -22.80
CA ARG A 69 11.18 12.60 -22.98
C ARG A 69 11.45 11.75 -21.74
N GLY A 70 11.02 12.26 -20.58
CA GLY A 70 10.97 11.52 -19.32
C GLY A 70 10.00 10.34 -19.39
N ALA A 71 10.41 9.19 -18.87
CA ALA A 71 9.52 8.07 -18.61
C ALA A 71 8.56 8.44 -17.48
N ARG A 72 7.25 8.26 -17.70
CA ARG A 72 6.23 8.57 -16.70
C ARG A 72 6.18 7.46 -15.66
N VAL A 73 6.36 7.81 -14.39
CA VAL A 73 6.29 6.85 -13.28
C VAL A 73 5.04 7.13 -12.47
N LEU A 74 4.14 6.16 -12.41
CA LEU A 74 2.96 6.24 -11.54
C LEU A 74 3.35 5.95 -10.10
N MET A 75 3.24 6.97 -9.25
CA MET A 75 3.44 6.83 -7.81
C MET A 75 2.30 6.02 -7.19
N ARG A 76 2.65 5.08 -6.32
CA ARG A 76 1.70 4.24 -5.58
C ARG A 76 1.99 4.33 -4.09
N ASN A 77 0.95 4.63 -3.31
CA ASN A 77 1.05 4.68 -1.86
C ASN A 77 1.27 3.28 -1.28
N ARG A 78 1.95 3.21 -0.14
CA ARG A 78 2.09 1.98 0.65
C ARG A 78 1.38 2.17 1.99
N LEU A 79 0.74 1.13 2.49
CA LEU A 79 0.29 1.10 3.88
C LEU A 79 1.49 0.92 4.78
N ARG A 80 1.57 1.72 5.83
CA ARG A 80 2.46 1.46 6.95
C ARG A 80 1.69 0.73 8.03
N VAL A 81 2.23 -0.40 8.46
CA VAL A 81 1.60 -1.38 9.33
C VAL A 81 2.35 -1.46 10.64
N GLY A 82 1.67 -1.26 11.76
CA GLY A 82 2.19 -1.57 13.09
C GLY A 82 1.39 -2.70 13.74
N LEU A 83 2.09 -3.63 14.37
CA LEU A 83 1.51 -4.67 15.22
C LEU A 83 1.80 -4.35 16.67
N PHE A 84 0.79 -4.47 17.52
CA PHE A 84 0.89 -4.14 18.94
C PHE A 84 0.34 -5.28 19.79
N SER A 85 1.06 -5.60 20.86
CA SER A 85 0.60 -6.53 21.89
C SER A 85 -0.60 -5.93 22.65
N PRO A 86 -1.34 -6.74 23.42
CA PRO A 86 -2.39 -6.22 24.31
C PRO A 86 -1.89 -5.16 25.30
N ASP A 87 -0.61 -5.20 25.65
CA ASP A 87 0.05 -4.25 26.55
C ASP A 87 0.50 -2.95 25.84
N GLY A 88 0.28 -2.86 24.51
CA GLY A 88 0.63 -1.71 23.69
C GLY A 88 2.08 -1.69 23.20
N GLU A 89 2.83 -2.78 23.39
CA GLU A 89 4.21 -2.90 22.91
C GLU A 89 4.23 -3.28 21.43
N ALA A 90 5.12 -2.65 20.65
CA ALA A 90 5.25 -2.95 19.23
C ALA A 90 5.86 -4.35 19.01
N ILE A 91 5.18 -5.19 18.23
CA ILE A 91 5.64 -6.52 17.86
C ILE A 91 6.36 -6.43 16.51
N ILE A 92 7.61 -6.87 16.46
CA ILE A 92 8.41 -6.94 15.23
C ILE A 92 8.19 -8.32 14.59
N PRO A 93 7.53 -8.43 13.43
CA PRO A 93 7.35 -9.71 12.77
C PRO A 93 8.69 -10.31 12.33
N SER A 94 8.93 -11.57 12.70
CA SER A 94 10.20 -12.29 12.52
C SER A 94 10.62 -12.50 11.07
N SER A 95 9.70 -12.40 10.11
CA SER A 95 9.95 -12.55 8.67
C SER A 95 10.83 -11.44 8.06
N HIS A 96 11.04 -10.32 8.78
CA HIS A 96 11.93 -9.22 8.35
C HIS A 96 13.32 -9.26 8.99
N SER A 97 13.66 -10.29 9.78
CA SER A 97 14.96 -10.41 10.47
C SER A 97 16.16 -10.78 9.57
N SER A 98 16.02 -10.83 8.24
CA SER A 98 17.08 -11.33 7.33
C SER A 98 17.91 -10.27 6.61
N ARG A 99 17.87 -8.99 7.02
CA ARG A 99 18.87 -8.00 6.60
C ARG A 99 19.33 -7.16 7.77
N GLU A 100 20.63 -7.27 8.06
CA GLU A 100 21.39 -6.32 8.86
C GLU A 100 21.33 -4.94 8.18
N GLU A 101 20.28 -4.16 8.44
CA GLU A 101 20.34 -2.72 8.26
C GLU A 101 20.91 -2.12 9.55
N VAL A 102 22.06 -1.45 9.42
CA VAL A 102 22.68 -0.64 10.46
C VAL A 102 21.77 0.57 10.70
N GLY A 103 20.75 0.37 11.54
CA GLY A 103 19.72 1.35 11.87
C GLY A 103 18.76 0.75 12.89
N VAL A 104 18.13 1.60 13.71
CA VAL A 104 17.14 1.15 14.70
C VAL A 104 16.06 0.35 13.95
N PRO A 105 15.75 -0.90 14.32
CA PRO A 105 14.76 -1.70 13.61
C PRO A 105 13.41 -0.98 13.65
N ASP A 106 12.91 -0.55 12.48
CA ASP A 106 11.53 -0.05 12.37
C ASP A 106 10.61 -1.25 12.57
N PRO A 107 9.79 -1.30 13.64
CA PRO A 107 8.88 -2.42 13.89
C PRO A 107 7.77 -2.52 12.84
N ARG A 108 7.74 -1.61 11.85
CA ARG A 108 6.66 -1.42 10.92
C ARG A 108 6.90 -2.17 9.61
N VAL A 109 5.86 -2.81 9.13
CA VAL A 109 5.84 -3.46 7.82
C VAL A 109 5.17 -2.54 6.80
N TYR A 110 5.50 -2.70 5.52
CA TYR A 110 4.86 -1.96 4.45
C TYR A 110 4.09 -2.91 3.53
N ALA A 111 2.89 -2.52 3.14
CA ALA A 111 2.06 -3.24 2.17
C ALA A 111 1.82 -2.36 0.93
N LEU A 112 1.94 -2.93 -0.26
CA LEU A 112 1.57 -2.25 -1.51
C LEU A 112 0.07 -2.35 -1.77
N ASN A 113 -0.52 -3.52 -1.57
CA ASN A 113 -1.91 -3.78 -1.91
C ASN A 113 -2.78 -3.76 -0.65
N GLU A 114 -2.56 -4.69 0.27
CA GLU A 114 -3.43 -4.83 1.44
C GLU A 114 -2.77 -5.54 2.61
N VAL A 115 -3.42 -5.35 3.75
CA VAL A 115 -3.32 -6.27 4.87
C VAL A 115 -4.67 -6.92 5.12
N LEU A 116 -4.62 -8.21 5.37
CA LEU A 116 -5.77 -9.06 5.60
C LEU A 116 -5.64 -9.70 6.98
N ILE A 117 -6.68 -9.56 7.79
CA ILE A 117 -6.93 -10.44 8.93
C ILE A 117 -7.98 -11.45 8.49
N HIS A 118 -7.71 -12.75 8.68
CA HIS A 118 -8.62 -13.81 8.27
C HIS A 118 -8.68 -14.93 9.31
N ARG A 119 -9.85 -15.55 9.49
CA ARG A 119 -10.03 -16.72 10.39
C ARG A 119 -9.14 -17.92 10.02
N GLY A 120 -8.58 -17.93 8.82
CA GLY A 120 -7.73 -19.02 8.33
C GLY A 120 -8.51 -20.32 8.23
N LYS A 121 -7.99 -21.36 8.87
CA LYS A 121 -8.61 -22.70 8.94
C LYS A 121 -9.66 -22.84 10.06
N GLU A 122 -9.84 -21.81 10.89
CA GLU A 122 -10.77 -21.86 12.02
C GLU A 122 -12.22 -21.94 11.51
N PRO A 123 -13.02 -22.92 11.97
CA PRO A 123 -14.44 -23.01 11.60
C PRO A 123 -15.27 -21.82 12.09
N HIS A 124 -14.86 -21.18 13.17
CA HIS A 124 -15.54 -20.01 13.72
C HIS A 124 -15.18 -18.71 12.99
N LEU A 125 -16.16 -17.80 12.88
CA LEU A 125 -15.95 -16.47 12.32
C LEU A 125 -15.08 -15.62 13.25
N ALA A 126 -14.23 -14.79 12.66
CA ALA A 126 -13.44 -13.81 13.39
C ALA A 126 -14.36 -12.71 13.95
N VAL A 127 -14.13 -12.32 15.20
CA VAL A 127 -14.79 -11.18 15.83
C VAL A 127 -13.75 -10.07 16.01
N LEU A 128 -13.89 -8.98 15.24
CA LEU A 128 -12.92 -7.90 15.19
C LEU A 128 -13.56 -6.59 15.64
N ASP A 129 -12.92 -5.90 16.59
CA ASP A 129 -13.27 -4.52 16.88
C ASP A 129 -12.58 -3.60 15.86
N VAL A 130 -13.37 -2.79 15.17
CA VAL A 130 -12.88 -1.87 14.13
C VAL A 130 -12.91 -0.45 14.69
N PHE A 131 -11.76 0.21 14.73
CA PHE A 131 -11.63 1.60 15.12
C PHE A 131 -11.19 2.46 13.95
N VAL A 132 -11.82 3.62 13.79
CA VAL A 132 -11.50 4.61 12.77
C VAL A 132 -11.32 5.96 13.46
N GLY A 133 -10.15 6.59 13.30
CA GLY A 133 -9.85 7.86 13.98
C GLY A 133 -9.85 7.72 15.51
N GLY A 134 -9.47 6.55 16.03
CA GLY A 134 -9.48 6.26 17.48
C GLY A 134 -10.86 6.01 18.09
N ARG A 135 -11.93 5.98 17.28
CA ARG A 135 -13.30 5.71 17.74
C ARG A 135 -13.76 4.33 17.28
N LEU A 136 -14.44 3.59 18.14
CA LEU A 136 -15.05 2.31 17.76
C LEU A 136 -16.12 2.57 16.70
N LEU A 137 -15.91 2.02 15.51
CA LEU A 137 -16.86 2.06 14.41
C LEU A 137 -17.90 0.95 14.57
N THR A 138 -17.44 -0.31 14.67
CA THR A 138 -18.30 -1.49 14.81
C THR A 138 -17.51 -2.70 15.29
N GLU A 139 -18.21 -3.67 15.86
CA GLU A 139 -17.72 -5.05 16.00
C GLU A 139 -18.09 -5.80 14.71
N ALA A 140 -17.09 -6.30 14.00
CA ALA A 140 -17.24 -7.05 12.76
C ALA A 140 -17.20 -8.54 13.06
N VAL A 141 -18.25 -9.28 12.66
CA VAL A 141 -18.23 -10.74 12.68
C VAL A 141 -18.19 -11.25 11.25
N ALA A 142 -17.06 -11.78 10.83
CA ALA A 142 -16.76 -12.03 9.42
C ALA A 142 -15.73 -13.15 9.24
N ASP A 143 -15.51 -13.60 8.01
CA ASP A 143 -14.34 -14.44 7.69
C ASP A 143 -13.06 -13.64 7.91
N GLY A 144 -13.10 -12.34 7.66
CA GLY A 144 -11.97 -11.45 7.84
C GLY A 144 -12.26 -9.98 7.55
N MET A 145 -11.21 -9.17 7.60
CA MET A 145 -11.23 -7.75 7.26
C MET A 145 -9.98 -7.39 6.47
N ILE A 146 -10.16 -6.61 5.41
CA ILE A 146 -9.09 -6.11 4.55
C ILE A 146 -8.94 -4.60 4.74
N ILE A 147 -7.70 -4.16 4.94
CA ILE A 147 -7.32 -2.75 4.80
C ILE A 147 -6.40 -2.63 3.59
N SER A 148 -6.83 -1.87 2.58
CA SER A 148 -6.18 -1.84 1.27
C SER A 148 -5.82 -0.42 0.80
N THR A 149 -4.74 -0.31 0.03
CA THR A 149 -4.43 0.89 -0.75
C THR A 149 -5.36 0.99 -1.97
N PRO A 150 -5.37 2.15 -2.64
CA PRO A 150 -5.98 2.27 -3.96
C PRO A 150 -5.42 1.26 -4.99
N THR A 151 -4.13 0.89 -4.88
CA THR A 151 -3.53 -0.14 -5.77
C THR A 151 -4.10 -1.53 -5.47
N GLY A 152 -4.29 -1.87 -4.19
CA GLY A 152 -4.90 -3.14 -3.78
C GLY A 152 -6.43 -3.17 -3.96
N SER A 153 -7.06 -2.06 -4.33
CA SER A 153 -8.51 -2.01 -4.59
C SER A 153 -8.94 -3.00 -5.68
N THR A 154 -8.03 -3.33 -6.62
CA THR A 154 -8.22 -4.33 -7.68
C THR A 154 -7.69 -5.73 -7.33
N ALA A 155 -7.17 -5.92 -6.12
CA ALA A 155 -6.68 -7.19 -5.60
C ALA A 155 -7.78 -7.86 -4.75
N TYR A 156 -7.47 -8.33 -3.53
CA TYR A 156 -8.42 -9.11 -2.74
C TYR A 156 -9.63 -8.27 -2.26
N SER A 157 -9.45 -6.95 -2.14
CA SER A 157 -10.56 -6.03 -1.86
C SER A 157 -11.65 -6.13 -2.93
N LEU A 158 -11.29 -6.20 -4.22
CA LEU A 158 -12.25 -6.35 -5.32
C LEU A 158 -13.06 -7.63 -5.21
N SER A 159 -12.37 -8.76 -4.96
CA SER A 159 -13.02 -10.07 -4.78
C SER A 159 -13.97 -10.10 -3.58
N SER A 160 -13.72 -9.26 -2.58
CA SER A 160 -14.55 -9.12 -1.37
C SER A 160 -15.66 -8.06 -1.53
N GLY A 161 -15.88 -7.52 -2.73
CA GLY A 161 -16.94 -6.55 -3.03
C GLY A 161 -16.54 -5.08 -2.83
N GLY A 162 -15.26 -4.79 -2.60
CA GLY A 162 -14.72 -3.44 -2.56
C GLY A 162 -14.77 -2.73 -3.92
N SER A 163 -14.79 -1.40 -3.89
CA SER A 163 -14.79 -0.57 -5.12
C SER A 163 -13.40 -0.47 -5.74
N ILE A 164 -13.34 -0.34 -7.07
CA ILE A 164 -12.11 0.00 -7.79
C ILE A 164 -11.79 1.48 -7.55
N VAL A 165 -10.58 1.77 -7.09
CA VAL A 165 -10.11 3.13 -6.80
C VAL A 165 -8.84 3.40 -7.58
N HIS A 166 -8.77 4.56 -8.24
CA HIS A 166 -7.61 4.94 -9.01
C HIS A 166 -6.38 5.15 -8.10
N PRO A 167 -5.16 4.69 -8.47
CA PRO A 167 -3.97 4.75 -7.61
C PRO A 167 -3.58 6.14 -7.09
N LEU A 168 -3.94 7.21 -7.82
CA LEU A 168 -3.66 8.59 -7.44
C LEU A 168 -4.66 9.17 -6.41
N VAL A 169 -5.76 8.48 -6.10
CA VAL A 169 -6.71 8.96 -5.09
C VAL A 169 -6.10 8.72 -3.70
N PRO A 170 -5.90 9.75 -2.86
CA PRO A 170 -5.26 9.59 -1.56
C PRO A 170 -6.23 9.01 -0.52
N SER A 171 -6.57 7.73 -0.66
CA SER A 171 -7.53 7.03 0.19
C SER A 171 -6.98 5.70 0.73
N LEU A 172 -7.75 5.12 1.65
CA LEU A 172 -7.58 3.80 2.23
C LEU A 172 -8.93 3.09 2.20
N LEU A 173 -8.96 1.82 1.83
CA LEU A 173 -10.18 1.02 1.75
C LEU A 173 -10.26 0.09 2.96
N LEU A 174 -11.45 -0.03 3.52
CA LEU A 174 -11.78 -0.99 4.56
C LEU A 174 -12.90 -1.91 4.03
N THR A 175 -12.57 -3.16 3.76
CA THR A 175 -13.45 -4.11 3.07
C THR A 175 -13.65 -5.37 3.92
N PRO A 176 -14.88 -5.67 4.37
CA PRO A 176 -15.13 -6.92 5.10
C PRO A 176 -15.10 -8.14 4.16
N VAL A 177 -14.60 -9.27 4.65
CA VAL A 177 -14.61 -10.55 3.92
C VAL A 177 -15.76 -11.40 4.46
N CYS A 178 -16.79 -11.65 3.63
CA CYS A 178 -17.94 -12.49 3.99
C CYS A 178 -18.55 -12.16 5.37
N ALA A 179 -18.83 -10.87 5.64
CA ALA A 179 -19.39 -10.46 6.92
C ALA A 179 -20.78 -11.07 7.18
N ARG A 180 -21.02 -11.49 8.43
CA ARG A 180 -22.35 -11.85 8.93
C ARG A 180 -23.17 -10.59 9.23
N SER A 181 -23.35 -9.75 8.22
CA SER A 181 -24.13 -8.52 8.27
C SER A 181 -24.68 -8.20 6.88
N LEU A 182 -25.96 -7.82 6.81
CA LEU A 182 -26.61 -7.41 5.55
C LEU A 182 -26.27 -5.97 5.15
N SER A 183 -25.66 -5.19 6.05
CA SER A 183 -25.46 -3.74 5.88
C SER A 183 -24.01 -3.30 6.04
N PHE A 184 -23.07 -4.21 6.32
CA PHE A 184 -21.66 -3.85 6.40
C PHE A 184 -21.04 -3.73 5.00
N ARG A 185 -21.09 -2.52 4.45
CA ARG A 185 -20.52 -2.20 3.14
C ARG A 185 -19.04 -1.79 3.26
N PRO A 186 -18.23 -2.00 2.21
CA PRO A 186 -16.87 -1.47 2.14
C PRO A 186 -16.86 0.05 2.30
N LEU A 187 -15.82 0.57 2.96
CA LEU A 187 -15.64 2.00 3.21
C LEU A 187 -14.39 2.51 2.50
N VAL A 188 -14.48 3.72 1.96
CA VAL A 188 -13.34 4.48 1.45
C VAL A 188 -13.09 5.63 2.40
N LEU A 189 -11.91 5.65 3.00
CA LEU A 189 -11.48 6.60 4.02
C LEU A 189 -10.34 7.48 3.47
N PRO A 190 -10.17 8.71 3.99
CA PRO A 190 -8.96 9.49 3.72
C PRO A 190 -7.71 8.73 4.14
N SER A 191 -6.64 8.78 3.33
CA SER A 191 -5.37 8.09 3.61
C SER A 191 -4.70 8.48 4.94
N SER A 192 -5.00 9.67 5.46
CA SER A 192 -4.53 10.15 6.76
C SER A 192 -5.30 9.57 7.96
N THR A 193 -6.40 8.84 7.72
CA THR A 193 -7.25 8.31 8.78
C THR A 193 -6.58 7.07 9.40
N PRO A 194 -6.28 7.07 10.71
CA PRO A 194 -5.78 5.87 11.36
C PRO A 194 -6.90 4.85 11.49
N VAL A 195 -6.64 3.62 11.06
CA VAL A 195 -7.55 2.49 11.22
C VAL A 195 -6.88 1.44 12.08
N THR A 196 -7.55 1.04 13.16
CA THR A 196 -7.10 -0.01 14.07
C THR A 196 -8.06 -1.18 14.02
N LEU A 197 -7.54 -2.39 13.84
CA LEU A 197 -8.29 -3.63 13.97
C LEU A 197 -7.77 -4.38 15.19
N ARG A 198 -8.67 -4.73 16.11
CA ARG A 198 -8.35 -5.53 17.29
C ARG A 198 -9.10 -6.85 17.26
N LEU A 199 -8.44 -7.95 17.61
CA LEU A 199 -9.14 -9.21 17.84
C LEU A 199 -9.94 -9.14 19.14
N SER A 200 -11.27 -9.22 19.03
CA SER A 200 -12.18 -9.07 20.17
C SER A 200 -11.99 -10.20 21.19
N PRO A 201 -12.11 -9.93 22.50
CA PRO A 201 -12.16 -10.97 23.53
C PRO A 201 -13.28 -12.00 23.34
N LYS A 202 -14.31 -11.67 22.56
CA LYS A 202 -15.41 -12.57 22.22
C LYS A 202 -15.03 -13.58 21.13
N ASN A 203 -13.87 -13.44 20.48
CA ASN A 203 -13.41 -14.37 19.47
C ASN A 203 -13.17 -15.74 20.09
N ARG A 204 -13.74 -16.79 19.49
CA ARG A 204 -13.63 -18.16 20.02
C ARG A 204 -12.25 -18.76 19.78
N GLY A 205 -11.67 -18.47 18.62
CA GLY A 205 -10.28 -18.84 18.30
C GLY A 205 -9.30 -17.98 19.10
N ARG A 206 -8.17 -18.57 19.48
CA ARG A 206 -7.13 -17.82 20.21
C ARG A 206 -6.32 -16.91 19.30
N GLU A 207 -6.32 -17.21 18.00
CA GLU A 207 -5.47 -16.56 17.02
C GLU A 207 -6.20 -16.51 15.66
N VAL A 208 -5.92 -15.48 14.88
CA VAL A 208 -6.37 -15.34 13.49
C VAL A 208 -5.17 -15.09 12.60
N GLU A 209 -5.24 -15.51 11.35
CA GLU A 209 -4.14 -15.32 10.41
C GLU A 209 -4.03 -13.86 9.99
N LEU A 210 -2.79 -13.38 9.87
CA LEU A 210 -2.45 -12.06 9.36
C LEU A 210 -1.60 -12.22 8.10
N SER A 211 -2.02 -11.54 7.02
CA SER A 211 -1.35 -11.58 5.73
C SER A 211 -1.10 -10.17 5.22
N ILE A 212 0.11 -9.92 4.72
CA ILE A 212 0.52 -8.64 4.12
C ILE A 212 0.92 -8.92 2.68
N ASP A 213 0.26 -8.26 1.72
CA ASP A 213 0.46 -8.50 0.27
C ASP A 213 0.40 -10.00 -0.11
N GLY A 214 -0.52 -10.73 0.52
CA GLY A 214 -0.70 -12.18 0.29
C GLY A 214 0.34 -13.08 0.98
N LYS A 215 1.28 -12.52 1.74
CA LYS A 215 2.25 -13.30 2.54
C LYS A 215 1.80 -13.39 3.98
N ASN A 216 1.56 -14.61 4.45
CA ASN A 216 1.28 -14.89 5.85
C ASN A 216 2.55 -14.64 6.69
N LEU A 217 2.43 -13.91 7.80
CA LEU A 217 3.56 -13.59 8.68
C LEU A 217 4.00 -14.74 9.58
N GLY A 218 3.32 -15.89 9.54
CA GLY A 218 3.64 -17.08 10.32
C GLY A 218 3.27 -16.97 11.81
N GLN A 219 3.15 -15.75 12.32
CA GLN A 219 2.53 -15.41 13.60
C GLN A 219 1.21 -14.71 13.30
N GLY A 220 0.11 -15.29 13.78
CA GLY A 220 -1.20 -14.70 13.71
C GLY A 220 -1.43 -13.67 14.82
N MET A 221 -2.57 -12.99 14.76
CA MET A 221 -2.97 -12.04 15.78
C MET A 221 -3.72 -12.77 16.90
N ALA A 222 -3.21 -12.67 18.13
CA ALA A 222 -3.88 -13.17 19.31
C ALA A 222 -4.93 -12.18 19.83
N VAL A 223 -5.79 -12.66 20.74
CA VAL A 223 -6.83 -11.83 21.37
C VAL A 223 -6.19 -10.63 22.07
N GLY A 224 -6.75 -9.43 21.84
CA GLY A 224 -6.23 -8.18 22.40
C GLY A 224 -5.08 -7.56 21.61
N MET A 225 -4.46 -8.27 20.66
CA MET A 225 -3.49 -7.65 19.75
C MET A 225 -4.20 -6.67 18.83
N GLU A 226 -3.54 -5.55 18.58
CA GLU A 226 -4.05 -4.49 17.71
C GLU A 226 -3.15 -4.31 16.49
N TYR A 227 -3.79 -4.13 15.35
CA TYR A 227 -3.18 -3.79 14.09
C TYR A 227 -3.52 -2.33 13.77
N MET A 228 -2.52 -1.48 13.54
CA MET A 228 -2.74 -0.08 13.19
C MET A 228 -2.17 0.23 11.81
N THR A 229 -2.98 0.91 10.99
CA THR A 229 -2.54 1.53 9.74
C THR A 229 -2.50 3.03 9.83
N GLY A 230 -1.50 3.61 9.18
CA GLY A 230 -1.48 5.02 8.81
C GLY A 230 -0.93 5.18 7.39
N GLY A 231 -1.42 6.20 6.68
CA GLY A 231 -0.82 6.62 5.41
C GLY A 231 0.61 7.08 5.62
N ALA A 232 1.50 6.67 4.72
CA ALA A 232 2.87 7.15 4.59
C ALA A 232 3.02 7.89 3.25
#